data_AF-A0A433SRW6-F1
#
_entry.id   AF-A0A433SRW6-F1
#
_cell.length_a   1.000
_cell.length_b   1.000
_cell.length_c   1.000
_cell.angle_alpha   90.00
_cell.angle_beta   90.00
_cell.angle_gamma   90.00
#
_symmetry.space_group_name_H-M   'P 1'
#
loop_
_entity.id
_entity.type
_entity.pdbx_description
1 polymer ?
#
loop_
_entity_poly.entity_id
_entity_poly.type
_entity_poly.pdbx_seq_one_letter_code
_entity_poly.pdbx_strand_id
1 'polypeptide(L)'
;MSVVSHAVTNILKRVLVVLLLYVTGSRSASPINFLGLGVCTLGLVAYAWSKRYNTARTASSQDYHPHKQRIDLCTLSKYIILVTCSLFCGLFLGVVRDFTIPTTADSVFPAVVLDSAGYGQQFTQWSMARLATEKINDTQFERTFTHRAQELPNKEDLLPDLGGYLSQYKNDIEGFLQEDLVANPHRSSFLSRKLRTHVEVIKEAQRLHFDIIGTVLKKYKYAILFDLATMENKGDPCISVGEMHFLARIKLKLLYYCTGARCTKKRFRMAEEQARRYSTDDLAILVHGGGNIVGYKTSDEHRFTIFEYFKGFKIFVFPQSVFIRSLKSPHFDICKKKYCCNENVTFVMRDHQSYRYAQQYFSGTTKYILAPDMAFQIGPMPRFLSPVFDIMWIRRTDAETPGYKAIPSAPPGIRMHVSDWWKWKTPGAPNSIERANYVCTNGFFYLQRGRVVITDRLHGHILATLMNIPHVLIDNKQHKLSAYHLSWTAGLENTYITDNPNTALDLALKLLEKYKDVLPPRLPFLQIDEQTSKILEFGKPEDGYA
;
A
#
# COMPACT_ATOMS: atom_id res chain seq x y z
N MET A 1 -29.88 -23.91 -41.07
CA MET A 1 -29.09 -24.28 -39.87
C MET A 1 -30.03 -24.22 -38.66
N SER A 2 -30.13 -25.25 -37.81
CA SER A 2 -31.02 -25.16 -36.64
C SER A 2 -30.53 -24.07 -35.67
N VAL A 3 -31.44 -23.38 -34.99
CA VAL A 3 -31.12 -22.33 -33.99
C VAL A 3 -30.08 -22.84 -32.98
N VAL A 4 -30.20 -24.10 -32.58
CA VAL A 4 -29.27 -24.79 -31.67
C VAL A 4 -27.90 -24.97 -32.29
N SER A 5 -27.81 -25.34 -33.58
CA SER A 5 -26.50 -25.47 -34.26
C SER A 5 -25.80 -24.12 -34.37
N HIS A 6 -26.55 -23.05 -34.62
CA HIS A 6 -26.00 -21.68 -34.67
C HIS A 6 -25.49 -21.21 -33.30
N ALA A 7 -26.20 -21.55 -32.21
CA ALA A 7 -25.76 -21.28 -30.85
C ALA A 7 -24.45 -22.03 -30.49
N VAL A 8 -24.35 -23.30 -30.88
CA VAL A 8 -23.13 -24.11 -30.65
C VAL A 8 -21.93 -23.56 -31.42
N THR A 9 -22.11 -23.12 -32.67
CA THR A 9 -21.03 -22.48 -33.45
C THR A 9 -20.55 -21.18 -32.79
N ASN A 10 -21.45 -20.41 -32.18
CA ASN A 10 -21.09 -19.19 -31.44
C ASN A 10 -20.30 -19.50 -30.17
N ILE A 11 -20.64 -20.58 -29.45
CA ILE A 11 -19.87 -21.03 -28.28
C ILE A 11 -18.46 -21.49 -28.71
N LEU A 12 -18.36 -22.27 -29.79
CA LEU A 12 -17.08 -22.75 -30.33
C LEU A 12 -16.16 -21.58 -30.75
N LYS A 13 -16.72 -20.56 -31.41
CA LYS A 13 -15.96 -19.34 -31.76
C LYS A 13 -15.39 -18.66 -30.51
N ARG A 14 -16.17 -18.54 -29.43
CA ARG A 14 -15.71 -17.93 -28.18
C ARG A 14 -14.61 -18.75 -27.52
N VAL A 15 -14.73 -20.08 -27.53
CA VAL A 15 -13.68 -21.00 -27.03
C VAL A 15 -12.37 -20.85 -27.82
N LEU A 16 -12.45 -20.79 -29.15
CA LEU A 16 -11.28 -20.62 -30.02
C LEU A 16 -10.60 -19.25 -29.84
N VAL A 17 -11.37 -18.17 -29.69
CA VAL A 17 -10.83 -16.84 -29.40
C VAL A 17 -10.11 -16.81 -28.05
N VAL A 18 -10.67 -17.45 -27.02
CA VAL A 18 -10.04 -17.55 -25.70
C VAL A 18 -8.73 -18.35 -25.78
N LEU A 19 -8.71 -19.48 -26.47
CA LEU A 19 -7.50 -20.27 -26.71
C LEU A 19 -6.44 -19.46 -27.48
N LEU A 20 -6.84 -18.73 -28.53
CA LEU A 20 -5.94 -17.88 -29.32
C LEU A 20 -5.32 -16.77 -28.46
N LEU A 21 -6.11 -16.13 -27.58
CA LEU A 21 -5.62 -15.09 -26.67
C LEU A 21 -4.64 -15.63 -25.61
N TYR A 22 -4.77 -16.90 -25.23
CA TYR A 22 -3.79 -17.57 -24.37
C TYR A 22 -2.51 -17.95 -25.11
N VAL A 23 -2.62 -18.53 -26.31
CA VAL A 23 -1.46 -18.94 -27.12
C VAL A 23 -0.62 -17.74 -27.55
N THR A 24 -1.26 -16.60 -27.84
CA THR A 24 -0.58 -15.34 -28.18
C THR A 24 -0.03 -14.58 -26.96
N GLY A 25 -0.18 -15.12 -25.74
CA GLY A 25 0.36 -14.53 -24.51
C GLY A 25 -0.33 -13.25 -24.03
N SER A 26 -1.51 -12.92 -24.59
CA SER A 26 -2.22 -11.66 -24.33
C SER A 26 -3.01 -11.66 -23.01
N ARG A 27 -3.17 -12.81 -22.35
CA ARG A 27 -3.92 -13.00 -21.08
C ARG A 27 -3.29 -14.10 -20.21
N SER A 28 -3.32 -13.95 -18.88
CA SER A 28 -2.90 -14.98 -17.90
C SER A 28 -4.07 -15.89 -17.48
N ALA A 29 -3.87 -17.21 -17.44
CA ALA A 29 -4.95 -18.17 -17.19
C ALA A 29 -5.24 -18.36 -15.70
N SER A 30 -6.48 -18.10 -15.28
CA SER A 30 -6.99 -18.44 -13.93
C SER A 30 -7.53 -19.87 -13.92
N PRO A 31 -7.44 -20.61 -12.78
CA PRO A 31 -8.07 -21.93 -12.63
C PRO A 31 -9.56 -21.97 -13.00
N ILE A 32 -10.28 -20.87 -12.75
CA ILE A 32 -11.70 -20.71 -13.11
C ILE A 32 -11.92 -20.67 -14.63
N ASN A 33 -10.97 -20.12 -15.38
CA ASN A 33 -11.07 -20.06 -16.85
C ASN A 33 -10.89 -21.46 -17.45
N PHE A 34 -10.04 -22.30 -16.86
CA PHE A 34 -9.90 -23.70 -17.25
C PHE A 34 -11.12 -24.54 -16.88
N LEU A 35 -11.71 -24.29 -15.71
CA LEU A 35 -12.94 -24.97 -15.29
C LEU A 35 -14.09 -24.63 -16.23
N GLY A 36 -14.26 -23.34 -16.57
CA GLY A 36 -15.27 -22.89 -17.54
C GLY A 36 -15.06 -23.47 -18.94
N LEU A 37 -13.81 -23.52 -19.41
CA LEU A 37 -13.45 -24.17 -20.68
C LEU A 37 -13.83 -25.66 -20.67
N GLY A 38 -13.54 -26.36 -19.57
CA GLY A 38 -13.88 -27.77 -19.38
C GLY A 38 -15.38 -28.05 -19.39
N VAL A 39 -16.18 -27.21 -18.73
CA VAL A 39 -17.65 -27.33 -18.76
C VAL A 39 -18.19 -27.10 -20.18
N CYS A 40 -17.68 -26.10 -20.90
CA CYS A 40 -18.10 -25.83 -22.27
C CYS A 40 -17.73 -26.96 -23.24
N THR A 41 -16.54 -27.56 -23.12
CA THR A 41 -16.12 -28.67 -23.98
C THR A 41 -16.92 -29.94 -23.69
N LEU A 42 -17.17 -30.27 -22.41
CA LEU A 42 -18.04 -31.39 -22.03
C LEU A 42 -19.46 -31.22 -22.57
N GLY A 43 -20.03 -30.02 -22.48
CA GLY A 43 -21.35 -29.71 -23.05
C GLY A 43 -21.41 -29.88 -24.57
N LEU A 44 -20.34 -29.49 -25.29
CA LEU A 44 -20.21 -29.67 -26.74
C LEU A 44 -20.10 -31.14 -27.13
N VAL A 45 -19.36 -31.94 -26.36
CA VAL A 45 -19.23 -33.39 -26.56
C VAL A 45 -20.57 -34.08 -26.31
N ALA A 46 -21.27 -33.73 -25.23
CA ALA A 46 -22.60 -34.28 -24.93
C ALA A 46 -23.62 -33.93 -26.02
N TYR A 47 -23.60 -32.70 -26.53
CA TYR A 47 -24.45 -32.28 -27.64
C TYR A 47 -24.14 -33.04 -28.94
N ALA A 48 -22.86 -33.17 -29.30
CA ALA A 48 -22.44 -33.92 -30.48
C ALA A 48 -22.80 -35.41 -30.38
N TRP A 49 -22.66 -36.00 -29.19
CA TRP A 49 -23.03 -37.38 -28.92
C TRP A 49 -24.54 -37.59 -29.01
N SER A 50 -25.34 -36.71 -28.40
CA SER A 50 -26.81 -36.73 -28.49
C SER A 50 -27.31 -36.56 -29.93
N LYS A 51 -26.71 -35.63 -30.70
CA LYS A 51 -27.06 -35.43 -32.12
C LYS A 51 -26.72 -36.65 -32.96
N ARG A 52 -25.56 -37.28 -32.75
CA ARG A 52 -25.15 -38.51 -33.45
C ARG A 52 -26.03 -39.71 -33.08
N TYR A 53 -26.43 -39.83 -31.80
CA TYR A 53 -27.36 -40.87 -31.33
C TYR A 53 -28.75 -40.70 -31.96
N ASN A 54 -29.27 -39.48 -32.01
CA ASN A 54 -30.57 -39.19 -32.63
C ASN A 54 -30.53 -39.39 -34.15
N THR A 55 -29.43 -39.03 -34.82
CA THR A 55 -29.26 -39.26 -36.26
C THR A 55 -29.17 -40.76 -36.58
N ALA A 56 -28.54 -41.56 -35.70
CA ALA A 56 -28.49 -43.02 -35.81
C ALA A 56 -29.85 -43.69 -35.55
N ARG A 57 -30.71 -43.13 -34.67
CA ARG A 57 -32.09 -43.60 -34.45
C ARG A 57 -33.01 -43.29 -35.63
N THR A 58 -32.85 -42.14 -36.29
CA THR A 58 -33.59 -41.84 -37.53
C THR A 58 -33.10 -42.61 -38.75
N ALA A 59 -31.88 -43.17 -38.70
CA ALA A 59 -31.34 -44.01 -39.77
C ALA A 59 -31.65 -45.51 -39.58
N SER A 60 -32.23 -45.93 -38.45
CA SER A 60 -32.56 -47.34 -38.17
C SER A 60 -33.99 -47.74 -38.58
N SER A 61 -34.66 -46.96 -39.42
CA SER A 61 -35.99 -47.28 -39.98
C SER A 61 -35.97 -47.58 -41.48
N GLN A 62 -34.82 -47.84 -42.09
CA GLN A 62 -34.72 -48.36 -43.46
C GLN A 62 -33.58 -49.39 -43.58
N ASP A 63 -33.88 -50.48 -44.30
CA ASP A 63 -33.22 -51.79 -44.30
C ASP A 63 -31.86 -51.91 -45.05
N TYR A 64 -31.03 -52.84 -44.54
CA TYR A 64 -30.08 -53.81 -45.18
C TYR A 64 -28.75 -53.45 -45.92
N HIS A 65 -27.62 -53.81 -45.25
CA HIS A 65 -26.31 -54.45 -45.64
C HIS A 65 -25.36 -53.95 -46.78
N PRO A 66 -24.03 -54.31 -46.80
CA PRO A 66 -23.00 -54.38 -45.73
C PRO A 66 -21.55 -53.90 -46.16
N HIS A 67 -20.59 -54.02 -45.21
CA HIS A 67 -19.10 -54.00 -45.32
C HIS A 67 -18.30 -52.69 -45.58
N LYS A 68 -17.65 -52.14 -44.54
CA LYS A 68 -16.15 -52.02 -44.44
C LYS A 68 -15.68 -51.42 -43.09
N GLN A 69 -14.64 -52.07 -42.54
CA GLN A 69 -13.73 -51.63 -41.47
C GLN A 69 -14.33 -51.04 -40.18
N ARG A 70 -14.56 -51.93 -39.20
CA ARG A 70 -14.56 -51.58 -37.77
C ARG A 70 -13.14 -51.16 -37.38
N ILE A 71 -12.92 -49.86 -37.14
CA ILE A 71 -11.87 -49.42 -36.22
C ILE A 71 -12.41 -49.71 -34.82
N ASP A 72 -11.68 -50.51 -34.06
CA ASP A 72 -12.08 -50.96 -32.73
C ASP A 72 -12.28 -49.76 -31.78
N LEU A 73 -13.55 -49.44 -31.51
CA LEU A 73 -13.97 -48.33 -30.64
C LEU A 73 -13.44 -48.46 -29.21
N CYS A 74 -13.02 -49.68 -28.84
CA CYS A 74 -12.47 -49.99 -27.53
C CYS A 74 -11.05 -49.42 -27.33
N THR A 75 -10.29 -49.21 -28.41
CA THR A 75 -8.90 -48.73 -28.33
C THR A 75 -8.85 -47.21 -28.20
N LEU A 76 -9.72 -46.48 -28.91
CA LEU A 76 -9.77 -45.02 -28.87
C LEU A 76 -10.34 -44.48 -27.54
N SER A 77 -11.33 -45.17 -26.97
CA SER A 77 -11.88 -44.88 -25.63
C SER A 77 -10.81 -45.03 -24.54
N LYS A 78 -10.00 -46.10 -24.61
CA LYS A 78 -8.89 -46.33 -23.67
C LYS A 78 -7.82 -45.25 -23.76
N TYR A 79 -7.46 -44.78 -24.96
CA TYR A 79 -6.48 -43.70 -25.12
C TYR A 79 -6.98 -42.36 -24.61
N ILE A 80 -8.26 -42.02 -24.81
CA ILE A 80 -8.83 -40.77 -24.31
C ILE A 80 -8.92 -40.80 -22.78
N ILE A 81 -9.35 -41.92 -22.19
CA ILE A 81 -9.39 -42.10 -20.73
C ILE A 81 -7.98 -42.07 -20.14
N LEU A 82 -6.99 -42.71 -20.76
CA LEU A 82 -5.59 -42.66 -20.32
C LEU A 82 -5.04 -41.23 -20.37
N VAL A 83 -5.26 -40.49 -21.46
CA VAL A 83 -4.78 -39.10 -21.58
C VAL A 83 -5.47 -38.19 -20.57
N THR A 84 -6.77 -38.36 -20.32
CA THR A 84 -7.49 -37.59 -19.30
C THR A 84 -7.07 -37.95 -17.87
N CYS A 85 -6.79 -39.24 -17.59
CA CYS A 85 -6.30 -39.68 -16.28
C CYS A 85 -4.83 -39.28 -16.04
N SER A 86 -3.98 -39.30 -17.06
CA SER A 86 -2.59 -38.81 -16.96
C SER A 86 -2.52 -37.29 -16.77
N LEU A 87 -3.42 -36.52 -17.40
CA LEU A 87 -3.55 -35.08 -17.16
C LEU A 87 -4.07 -34.77 -15.74
N PHE A 88 -4.98 -35.59 -15.20
CA PHE A 88 -5.48 -35.45 -13.82
C PHE A 88 -4.46 -35.92 -12.76
N CYS A 89 -3.72 -37.01 -12.99
CA CYS A 89 -2.67 -37.48 -12.07
C CYS A 89 -1.46 -36.54 -12.03
N GLY A 90 -1.09 -35.91 -13.15
CA GLY A 90 -0.04 -34.88 -13.18
C GLY A 90 -0.39 -33.62 -12.38
N LEU A 91 -1.68 -33.30 -12.26
CA LEU A 91 -2.18 -32.20 -11.43
C LEU A 91 -2.33 -32.58 -9.94
N PHE A 92 -2.58 -33.84 -9.62
CA PHE A 92 -2.72 -34.31 -8.24
C PHE A 92 -1.37 -34.65 -7.57
N LEU A 93 -0.38 -35.15 -8.32
CA LEU A 93 0.97 -35.43 -7.81
C LEU A 93 1.85 -34.17 -7.66
N GLY A 94 1.44 -33.03 -8.23
CA GLY A 94 2.07 -31.73 -8.02
C GLY A 94 1.48 -30.89 -6.88
N VAL A 95 0.39 -31.36 -6.24
CA VAL A 95 -0.38 -30.56 -5.25
C VAL A 95 -0.55 -31.27 -3.89
N VAL A 96 -0.08 -32.52 -3.74
CA VAL A 96 -0.19 -33.26 -2.45
C VAL A 96 1.18 -33.75 -1.95
N ARG A 97 2.20 -32.89 -1.99
CA ARG A 97 3.37 -33.06 -1.13
C ARG A 97 3.66 -31.75 -0.41
N ASP A 98 3.62 -31.85 0.92
CA ASP A 98 3.88 -30.84 1.95
C ASP A 98 2.75 -29.85 2.28
N PHE A 99 1.63 -30.40 2.77
CA PHE A 99 0.82 -29.73 3.78
C PHE A 99 0.40 -30.73 4.87
N THR A 100 1.24 -30.88 5.88
CA THR A 100 0.81 -31.28 7.22
C THR A 100 1.16 -30.15 8.19
N ILE A 101 0.11 -29.67 8.85
CA ILE A 101 0.15 -28.65 9.90
C ILE A 101 0.41 -29.38 11.21
N PRO A 102 1.47 -29.04 11.98
CA PRO A 102 1.42 -29.20 13.42
C PRO A 102 0.86 -27.90 14.00
N THR A 103 -0.37 -28.01 14.50
CA THR A 103 -0.96 -27.10 15.47
C THR A 103 -0.20 -27.25 16.79
N THR A 104 0.77 -26.38 17.04
CA THR A 104 1.10 -25.90 18.40
C THR A 104 1.68 -24.50 18.27
N ALA A 105 0.85 -23.51 18.57
CA ALA A 105 1.29 -22.15 18.80
C ALA A 105 1.96 -22.12 20.18
N ASP A 106 3.23 -22.50 20.24
CA ASP A 106 4.07 -22.10 21.37
C ASP A 106 4.48 -20.65 21.14
N SER A 107 3.61 -19.76 21.62
CA SER A 107 3.89 -18.35 21.82
C SER A 107 5.04 -18.21 22.83
N VAL A 108 6.27 -18.18 22.33
CA VAL A 108 7.41 -17.64 23.08
C VAL A 108 7.81 -16.32 22.44
N PHE A 109 7.01 -15.29 22.72
CA PHE A 109 7.48 -13.91 22.72
C PHE A 109 7.15 -13.34 24.09
N PRO A 110 8.14 -13.14 24.97
CA PRO A 110 7.90 -12.42 26.20
C PRO A 110 7.49 -11.00 25.82
N ALA A 111 6.37 -10.58 26.41
CA ALA A 111 5.96 -9.19 26.50
C ALA A 111 7.16 -8.36 26.99
N VAL A 112 7.82 -7.66 26.07
CA VAL A 112 8.83 -6.66 26.41
C VAL A 112 8.40 -5.33 25.80
N VAL A 113 7.46 -4.72 26.52
CA VAL A 113 7.26 -3.27 26.72
C VAL A 113 7.01 -2.42 25.46
N LEU A 114 5.75 -2.42 25.01
CA LEU A 114 4.97 -1.19 25.05
C LEU A 114 3.82 -1.49 26.00
N ASP A 115 3.85 -0.89 27.19
CA ASP A 115 2.78 -0.97 28.16
C ASP A 115 1.48 -0.45 27.51
N SER A 116 0.67 -1.37 27.00
CA SER A 116 -0.67 -1.10 26.49
C SER A 116 -1.69 -0.94 27.62
N ALA A 117 -1.29 -1.04 28.89
CA ALA A 117 -2.15 -0.83 30.06
C ALA A 117 -2.29 0.64 30.48
N GLY A 118 -1.78 1.58 29.66
CA GLY A 118 -1.89 3.03 29.88
C GLY A 118 -2.94 3.75 29.02
N TYR A 119 -3.87 3.06 28.35
CA TYR A 119 -4.99 3.69 27.62
C TYR A 119 -6.08 4.24 28.56
N GLY A 120 -5.67 5.05 29.54
CA GLY A 120 -6.53 6.02 30.19
C GLY A 120 -6.33 7.36 29.48
N GLN A 121 -7.06 7.61 28.39
CA GLN A 121 -7.25 9.02 27.98
C GLN A 121 -8.05 9.69 29.10
N GLN A 122 -7.37 10.43 29.97
CA GLN A 122 -8.02 11.37 30.88
C GLN A 122 -8.70 12.44 30.03
N PHE A 123 -10.02 12.31 29.90
CA PHE A 123 -10.89 13.32 29.31
C PHE A 123 -10.82 14.59 30.16
N THR A 124 -10.04 15.57 29.72
CA THR A 124 -10.04 16.91 30.29
C THR A 124 -10.49 17.91 29.23
N GLN A 125 -11.55 18.64 29.58
CA GLN A 125 -12.16 19.82 28.94
C GLN A 125 -12.17 19.92 27.41
N TRP A 126 -13.38 19.87 26.87
CA TRP A 126 -13.74 20.12 25.47
C TRP A 126 -13.27 21.51 25.02
N SER A 127 -12.07 21.58 24.45
CA SER A 127 -11.65 22.74 23.66
C SER A 127 -12.53 22.84 22.42
N MET A 128 -12.95 24.06 22.05
CA MET A 128 -13.74 24.36 20.85
C MET A 128 -13.18 23.59 19.65
N ALA A 129 -14.00 22.76 19.01
CA ALA A 129 -13.56 21.78 18.02
C ALA A 129 -12.79 22.42 16.84
N ARG A 130 -11.45 22.30 16.83
CA ARG A 130 -10.53 22.94 15.87
C ARG A 130 -10.29 22.07 14.62
N LEU A 131 -11.26 21.94 13.72
CA LEU A 131 -11.07 21.07 12.55
C LEU A 131 -11.41 21.66 11.18
N ALA A 132 -11.57 22.98 11.08
CA ALA A 132 -11.59 23.66 9.78
C ALA A 132 -11.14 25.13 9.80
N THR A 133 -10.72 25.66 10.95
CA THR A 133 -10.40 27.10 11.10
C THR A 133 -8.92 27.42 11.21
N GLU A 134 -8.03 26.43 11.31
CA GLU A 134 -6.65 26.67 10.88
C GLU A 134 -6.69 26.85 9.37
N LYS A 135 -6.84 28.10 8.92
CA LYS A 135 -6.53 28.48 7.55
C LYS A 135 -5.11 27.95 7.32
N ILE A 136 -4.99 26.91 6.49
CA ILE A 136 -3.72 26.58 5.87
C ILE A 136 -3.25 27.91 5.29
N ASN A 137 -2.18 28.47 5.82
CA ASN A 137 -1.66 29.74 5.33
C ASN A 137 -1.43 29.56 3.83
N ASP A 138 -1.83 30.53 3.00
CA ASP A 138 -1.71 30.43 1.55
C ASP A 138 -0.29 30.01 1.13
N THR A 139 0.72 30.48 1.87
CA THR A 139 2.13 30.12 1.68
C THR A 139 2.45 28.62 1.91
N GLN A 140 1.75 27.96 2.83
CA GLN A 140 1.92 26.53 3.11
C GLN A 140 1.25 25.68 2.02
N PHE A 141 0.07 26.08 1.57
CA PHE A 141 -0.63 25.40 0.48
C PHE A 141 0.12 25.55 -0.85
N GLU A 142 0.67 26.73 -1.14
CA GLU A 142 1.47 26.95 -2.35
C GLU A 142 2.67 26.00 -2.43
N ARG A 143 3.19 25.54 -1.29
CA ARG A 143 4.32 24.59 -1.23
C ARG A 143 3.89 23.13 -1.42
N THR A 144 2.62 22.84 -1.64
CA THR A 144 2.14 21.51 -2.06
C THR A 144 2.16 21.39 -3.59
N PHE A 145 1.18 20.76 -4.25
CA PHE A 145 1.17 20.49 -5.70
C PHE A 145 1.03 21.76 -6.59
N THR A 146 1.52 22.92 -6.15
CA THR A 146 1.44 24.19 -6.85
C THR A 146 2.82 24.66 -7.34
N HIS A 147 2.92 25.88 -7.89
CA HIS A 147 4.16 26.44 -8.43
C HIS A 147 5.33 26.51 -7.42
N ARG A 148 5.06 26.61 -6.11
CA ARG A 148 6.09 26.69 -5.06
C ARG A 148 6.44 25.34 -4.45
N ALA A 149 5.95 24.23 -5.01
CA ALA A 149 6.16 22.87 -4.48
C ALA A 149 7.64 22.53 -4.20
N GLN A 150 8.51 23.10 -5.04
CA GLN A 150 9.95 22.83 -5.08
C GLN A 150 10.76 23.85 -4.26
N GLU A 151 10.13 24.89 -3.74
CA GLU A 151 10.80 25.90 -2.94
C GLU A 151 11.09 25.37 -1.54
N LEU A 152 12.34 25.54 -1.11
CA LEU A 152 12.73 25.24 0.26
C LEU A 152 11.99 26.20 1.21
N PRO A 153 11.26 25.68 2.22
CA PRO A 153 10.64 26.53 3.22
C PRO A 153 11.69 27.29 4.05
N ASN A 154 11.34 28.48 4.54
CA ASN A 154 12.18 29.17 5.51
C ASN A 154 12.24 28.35 6.80
N LYS A 155 13.38 28.34 7.48
CA LYS A 155 13.58 27.53 8.68
C LYS A 155 12.58 27.93 9.78
N GLU A 156 12.34 29.23 9.90
CA GLU A 156 11.44 29.86 10.86
C GLU A 156 9.99 29.40 10.65
N ASP A 157 9.56 29.15 9.41
CA ASP A 157 8.20 28.68 9.09
C ASP A 157 7.91 27.29 9.68
N LEU A 158 8.96 26.49 9.90
CA LEU A 158 8.89 25.11 10.38
C LEU A 158 9.09 24.99 11.90
N LEU A 159 9.47 26.07 12.59
CA LEU A 159 9.65 26.04 14.03
C LEU A 159 8.30 25.95 14.75
N PRO A 160 8.24 25.26 15.91
CA PRO A 160 7.04 25.22 16.73
C PRO A 160 6.72 26.61 17.29
N ASP A 161 5.42 26.94 17.40
CA ASP A 161 4.98 28.19 18.01
C ASP A 161 5.09 28.10 19.55
N LEU A 162 6.09 28.78 20.11
CA LEU A 162 6.36 28.82 21.54
C LEU A 162 5.58 29.93 22.27
N GLY A 163 4.77 30.72 21.57
CA GLY A 163 3.90 31.75 22.16
C GLY A 163 2.57 31.20 22.71
N GLY A 164 2.16 30.02 22.25
CA GLY A 164 0.90 29.38 22.62
C GLY A 164 1.02 28.36 23.76
N TYR A 165 0.31 27.25 23.63
CA TYR A 165 0.24 26.21 24.66
C TYR A 165 1.58 25.45 24.87
N LEU A 166 2.52 25.58 23.93
CA LEU A 166 3.88 25.04 24.02
C LEU A 166 4.82 25.90 24.87
N SER A 167 4.43 27.13 25.24
CA SER A 167 5.21 28.04 26.09
C SER A 167 5.68 27.40 27.40
N GLN A 168 4.87 26.52 28.00
CA GLN A 168 5.22 25.77 29.20
C GLN A 168 6.41 24.81 29.01
N TYR A 169 6.74 24.46 27.77
CA TYR A 169 7.86 23.59 27.40
C TYR A 169 8.98 24.35 26.70
N LYS A 170 8.96 25.70 26.72
CA LYS A 170 9.84 26.55 25.91
C LYS A 170 11.31 26.17 26.02
N ASN A 171 11.85 26.11 27.24
CA ASN A 171 13.26 25.81 27.48
C ASN A 171 13.65 24.42 26.97
N ASP A 172 12.79 23.40 27.18
CA ASP A 172 13.05 22.04 26.72
C ASP A 172 13.03 21.94 25.18
N ILE A 173 12.11 22.67 24.54
CA ILE A 173 11.99 22.70 23.09
C ILE A 173 13.18 23.43 22.48
N GLU A 174 13.57 24.59 23.04
CA GLU A 174 14.74 25.34 22.59
C GLU A 174 16.03 24.51 22.71
N GLY A 175 16.20 23.77 23.80
CA GLY A 175 17.30 22.81 23.96
C GLY A 175 17.25 21.69 22.91
N PHE A 176 16.09 21.07 22.71
CA PHE A 176 15.88 20.02 21.71
C PHE A 176 16.20 20.48 20.28
N LEU A 177 15.84 21.72 19.91
CA LEU A 177 16.07 22.26 18.56
C LEU A 177 17.56 22.45 18.22
N GLN A 178 18.46 22.37 19.20
CA GLN A 178 19.92 22.43 19.01
C GLN A 178 20.58 21.04 18.98
N GLU A 179 19.83 19.96 19.24
CA GLU A 179 20.39 18.60 19.28
C GLU A 179 20.78 18.09 17.88
N ASP A 180 21.90 17.35 17.80
CA ASP A 180 22.23 16.56 16.61
C ASP A 180 21.38 15.28 16.59
N LEU A 181 20.28 15.35 15.84
CA LEU A 181 19.31 14.25 15.68
C LEU A 181 19.83 13.11 14.79
N VAL A 182 20.88 13.33 14.00
CA VAL A 182 21.55 12.26 13.25
C VAL A 182 22.35 11.37 14.22
N ALA A 183 23.03 12.00 15.19
CA ALA A 183 23.75 11.32 16.25
C ALA A 183 22.83 10.76 17.36
N ASN A 184 21.65 11.37 17.56
CA ASN A 184 20.69 10.97 18.59
C ASN A 184 19.30 10.61 18.02
N PRO A 185 19.15 9.55 17.18
CA PRO A 185 17.90 9.26 16.49
C PRO A 185 16.68 9.07 17.40
N HIS A 186 16.86 8.55 18.62
CA HIS A 186 15.74 8.36 19.56
C HIS A 186 15.08 9.68 19.98
N ARG A 187 15.79 10.80 19.89
CA ARG A 187 15.30 12.13 20.26
C ARG A 187 14.38 12.72 19.20
N SER A 188 14.42 12.25 17.95
CA SER A 188 13.63 12.80 16.84
C SER A 188 12.13 12.88 17.09
N SER A 189 11.56 12.00 17.94
CA SER A 189 10.12 12.02 18.26
C SER A 189 9.75 12.92 19.46
N PHE A 190 10.65 13.76 19.95
CA PHE A 190 10.46 14.54 21.19
C PHE A 190 9.17 15.36 21.19
N LEU A 191 8.84 16.01 20.06
CA LEU A 191 7.65 16.83 19.92
C LEU A 191 6.36 16.03 19.67
N SER A 192 6.43 14.77 19.24
CA SER A 192 5.26 13.98 18.78
C SER A 192 4.05 14.01 19.73
N ARG A 193 4.27 13.93 21.05
CA ARG A 193 3.20 13.96 22.08
C ARG A 193 2.68 15.37 22.41
N LYS A 194 3.42 16.41 22.01
CA LYS A 194 3.13 17.82 22.30
C LYS A 194 2.38 18.50 21.16
N LEU A 195 2.53 18.04 19.92
CA LEU A 195 1.85 18.62 18.76
C LEU A 195 0.38 18.17 18.73
N ARG A 196 -0.55 19.11 18.58
CA ARG A 196 -2.00 18.85 18.68
C ARG A 196 -2.70 18.88 17.33
N THR A 197 -2.17 19.66 16.40
CA THR A 197 -2.76 19.92 15.09
C THR A 197 -2.02 19.20 13.97
N HIS A 198 -2.69 19.04 12.83
CA HIS A 198 -2.05 18.43 11.67
C HIS A 198 -0.93 19.32 11.09
N VAL A 199 -1.10 20.66 11.12
CA VAL A 199 -0.11 21.59 10.58
C VAL A 199 1.19 21.50 11.36
N GLU A 200 1.10 21.48 12.70
CA GLU A 200 2.26 21.30 13.57
C GLU A 200 3.00 19.99 13.27
N VAL A 201 2.26 18.88 13.17
CA VAL A 201 2.82 17.56 12.83
C VAL A 201 3.51 17.59 11.46
N ILE A 202 2.91 18.22 10.47
CA ILE A 202 3.47 18.33 9.10
C ILE A 202 4.75 19.17 9.12
N LYS A 203 4.72 20.34 9.77
CA LYS A 203 5.88 21.22 9.90
C LYS A 203 7.04 20.53 10.60
N GLU A 204 6.76 19.86 11.72
CA GLU A 204 7.76 19.11 12.45
C GLU A 204 8.34 17.98 11.59
N ALA A 205 7.48 17.23 10.88
CA ALA A 205 7.97 16.17 10.02
C ALA A 205 8.87 16.71 8.89
N GLN A 206 8.50 17.83 8.28
CA GLN A 206 9.33 18.51 7.28
C GLN A 206 10.63 19.03 7.87
N ARG A 207 10.61 19.64 9.06
CA ARG A 207 11.80 20.10 9.79
C ARG A 207 12.76 18.94 10.03
N LEU A 208 12.27 17.84 10.58
CA LEU A 208 13.06 16.62 10.83
C LEU A 208 13.66 16.05 9.54
N HIS A 209 12.94 16.07 8.42
CA HIS A 209 13.52 15.69 7.13
C HIS A 209 14.71 16.58 6.75
N PHE A 210 14.62 17.91 6.91
CA PHE A 210 15.73 18.81 6.59
C PHE A 210 16.91 18.68 7.59
N ASP A 211 16.61 18.62 8.89
CA ASP A 211 17.62 18.57 9.95
C ASP A 211 18.35 17.22 9.98
N ILE A 212 17.69 16.12 9.61
CA ILE A 212 18.26 14.77 9.64
C ILE A 212 18.71 14.35 8.23
N ILE A 213 17.75 14.17 7.32
CA ILE A 213 18.03 13.66 5.97
C ILE A 213 18.81 14.70 5.16
N GLY A 214 18.42 15.98 5.28
CA GLY A 214 19.09 17.09 4.61
C GLY A 214 20.54 17.24 5.09
N THR A 215 20.81 17.11 6.38
CA THR A 215 22.18 17.12 6.92
C THR A 215 23.06 16.03 6.32
N VAL A 216 22.51 14.82 6.12
CA VAL A 216 23.25 13.70 5.50
C VAL A 216 23.46 13.91 3.99
N LEU A 217 22.46 14.44 3.29
CA LEU A 217 22.44 14.50 1.83
C LEU A 217 22.97 15.81 1.23
N LYS A 218 22.96 16.94 1.94
CA LYS A 218 23.35 18.27 1.42
C LYS A 218 24.78 18.37 0.88
N LYS A 219 25.65 17.45 1.30
CA LYS A 219 27.05 17.41 0.84
C LYS A 219 27.21 16.86 -0.58
N TYR A 220 26.21 16.12 -1.06
CA TYR A 220 26.22 15.58 -2.43
C TYR A 220 25.60 16.59 -3.38
N LYS A 221 26.05 16.56 -4.63
CA LYS A 221 25.53 17.40 -5.73
C LYS A 221 24.59 16.63 -6.64
N TYR A 222 24.78 15.31 -6.70
CA TYR A 222 24.08 14.42 -7.60
C TYR A 222 23.48 13.23 -6.85
N ALA A 223 22.40 12.70 -7.40
CA ALA A 223 21.77 11.48 -6.91
C ALA A 223 21.35 10.54 -8.04
N ILE A 224 21.32 9.25 -7.75
CA ILE A 224 20.61 8.24 -8.53
C ILE A 224 19.59 7.55 -7.64
N LEU A 225 18.33 7.45 -8.05
CA LEU A 225 17.24 6.89 -7.24
C LEU A 225 16.73 5.54 -7.75
N PHE A 226 16.69 4.55 -6.86
CA PHE A 226 16.18 3.22 -7.14
C PHE A 226 14.87 2.93 -6.43
N ASP A 227 14.14 1.96 -6.96
CA ASP A 227 12.90 1.39 -6.41
C ASP A 227 11.73 2.39 -6.27
N LEU A 228 11.66 3.40 -7.14
CA LEU A 228 10.57 4.38 -7.11
C LEU A 228 9.21 3.68 -7.26
N ALA A 229 8.32 3.90 -6.29
CA ALA A 229 7.00 3.27 -6.25
C ALA A 229 6.02 3.94 -7.22
N THR A 230 5.40 3.10 -8.06
CA THR A 230 4.46 3.55 -9.11
C THR A 230 3.25 2.63 -9.24
N MET A 231 3.06 1.75 -8.26
CA MET A 231 1.99 0.76 -8.22
C MET A 231 0.68 1.34 -7.68
N GLU A 232 -0.42 0.60 -7.81
CA GLU A 232 -1.78 1.09 -7.52
C GLU A 232 -2.08 1.23 -6.01
N ASN A 233 -1.18 0.77 -5.13
CA ASN A 233 -1.26 1.11 -3.71
C ASN A 233 -1.10 2.63 -3.58
N LYS A 234 -2.10 3.35 -3.05
CA LYS A 234 -2.05 4.82 -3.05
C LYS A 234 -0.98 5.41 -2.13
N GLY A 235 -0.53 4.64 -1.15
CA GLY A 235 0.47 5.07 -0.18
C GLY A 235 1.88 5.21 -0.75
N ASP A 236 2.45 4.13 -1.30
CA ASP A 236 3.87 4.12 -1.71
C ASP A 236 4.22 5.20 -2.75
N PRO A 237 3.38 5.48 -3.76
CA PRO A 237 3.60 6.60 -4.67
C PRO A 237 3.58 7.98 -3.99
N CYS A 238 2.85 8.18 -2.89
CA CYS A 238 2.95 9.43 -2.13
C CYS A 238 4.29 9.56 -1.40
N ILE A 239 4.91 8.45 -0.99
CA ILE A 239 6.30 8.47 -0.52
C ILE A 239 7.22 8.94 -1.65
N SER A 240 7.07 8.37 -2.85
CA SER A 240 7.86 8.78 -4.03
C SER A 240 7.67 10.25 -4.38
N VAL A 241 6.44 10.77 -4.33
CA VAL A 241 6.17 12.20 -4.52
C VAL A 241 6.85 13.04 -3.44
N GLY A 242 6.76 12.64 -2.17
CA GLY A 242 7.44 13.31 -1.06
C GLY A 242 8.97 13.32 -1.19
N GLU A 243 9.56 12.22 -1.64
CA GLU A 243 10.99 12.14 -1.99
C GLU A 243 11.35 13.12 -3.10
N MET A 244 10.53 13.22 -4.16
CA MET A 244 10.78 14.17 -5.26
C MET A 244 10.73 15.62 -4.79
N HIS A 245 9.73 15.98 -3.98
CA HIS A 245 9.65 17.32 -3.38
C HIS A 245 10.87 17.62 -2.52
N PHE A 246 11.26 16.69 -1.66
CA PHE A 246 12.43 16.85 -0.80
C PHE A 246 13.71 17.08 -1.61
N LEU A 247 13.98 16.23 -2.61
CA LEU A 247 15.16 16.34 -3.47
C LEU A 247 15.21 17.67 -4.23
N ALA A 248 14.07 18.13 -4.75
CA ALA A 248 13.96 19.43 -5.40
C ALA A 248 14.27 20.59 -4.44
N ARG A 249 13.72 20.53 -3.21
CA ARG A 249 13.90 21.58 -2.19
C ARG A 249 15.35 21.69 -1.70
N ILE A 250 16.05 20.57 -1.55
CA ILE A 250 17.49 20.59 -1.22
C ILE A 250 18.40 20.78 -2.44
N LYS A 251 17.82 20.99 -3.63
CA LYS A 251 18.52 21.18 -4.91
C LYS A 251 19.47 20.03 -5.28
N LEU A 252 19.14 18.80 -4.88
CA LEU A 252 19.93 17.62 -5.21
C LEU A 252 19.57 17.11 -6.62
N LYS A 253 20.52 17.17 -7.56
CA LYS A 253 20.24 16.87 -8.97
C LYS A 253 20.12 15.36 -9.19
N LEU A 254 18.93 14.92 -9.59
CA LEU A 254 18.66 13.53 -9.94
C LEU A 254 19.17 13.21 -11.36
N LEU A 255 20.21 12.38 -11.45
CA LEU A 255 20.85 11.99 -12.71
C LEU A 255 20.17 10.82 -13.39
N TYR A 256 19.62 9.91 -12.61
CA TYR A 256 18.95 8.71 -13.10
C TYR A 256 17.94 8.25 -12.05
N TYR A 257 16.87 7.60 -12.51
CA TYR A 257 15.96 6.89 -11.63
C TYR A 257 15.44 5.62 -12.28
N CYS A 258 15.04 4.65 -11.47
CA CYS A 258 14.28 3.51 -11.96
C CYS A 258 13.25 3.00 -10.94
N THR A 259 12.24 2.29 -11.44
CA THR A 259 11.20 1.66 -10.63
C THR A 259 11.47 0.16 -10.54
N GLY A 260 11.13 -0.50 -9.43
CA GLY A 260 11.47 -1.92 -9.20
C GLY A 260 11.18 -2.83 -10.41
N ALA A 261 9.97 -2.76 -10.98
CA ALA A 261 9.59 -3.57 -12.16
C ALA A 261 10.33 -3.20 -13.46
N ARG A 262 10.92 -2.00 -13.57
CA ARG A 262 11.61 -1.52 -14.78
C ARG A 262 13.14 -1.51 -14.63
N CYS A 263 13.70 -1.68 -13.44
CA CYS A 263 15.14 -1.77 -13.18
C CYS A 263 15.70 -3.15 -13.61
N THR A 264 15.78 -3.42 -14.92
CA THR A 264 16.39 -4.66 -15.43
C THR A 264 17.91 -4.65 -15.24
N LYS A 265 18.59 -5.81 -15.37
CA LYS A 265 20.06 -5.90 -15.33
C LYS A 265 20.75 -4.91 -16.29
N LYS A 266 20.19 -4.70 -17.49
CA LYS A 266 20.70 -3.71 -18.45
C LYS A 266 20.62 -2.29 -17.88
N ARG A 267 19.50 -1.94 -17.25
CA ARG A 267 19.31 -0.63 -16.61
C ARG A 267 20.22 -0.42 -15.41
N PHE A 268 20.48 -1.45 -14.63
CA PHE A 268 21.47 -1.42 -13.57
C PHE A 268 22.88 -1.11 -14.10
N ARG A 269 23.32 -1.80 -15.15
CA ARG A 269 24.62 -1.54 -15.79
C ARG A 269 24.72 -0.11 -16.32
N MET A 270 23.68 0.39 -17.00
CA MET A 270 23.65 1.77 -17.47
C MET A 270 23.76 2.78 -16.31
N ALA A 271 23.05 2.54 -15.22
CA ALA A 271 23.10 3.41 -14.04
C ALA A 271 24.47 3.35 -13.35
N GLU A 272 25.10 2.18 -13.29
CA GLU A 272 26.46 1.99 -12.76
C GLU A 272 27.50 2.72 -13.63
N GLU A 273 27.45 2.53 -14.95
CA GLU A 273 28.33 3.23 -15.90
C GLU A 273 28.17 4.75 -15.80
N GLN A 274 26.96 5.23 -15.57
CA GLN A 274 26.69 6.65 -15.33
C GLN A 274 27.25 7.11 -13.98
N ALA A 275 27.06 6.32 -12.91
CA ALA A 275 27.56 6.65 -11.58
C ALA A 275 29.09 6.74 -11.52
N ARG A 276 29.79 5.83 -12.19
CA ARG A 276 31.27 5.78 -12.24
C ARG A 276 31.91 6.99 -12.94
N ARG A 277 31.13 7.85 -13.59
CA ARG A 277 31.61 9.13 -14.17
C ARG A 277 31.73 10.25 -13.13
N TYR A 278 31.24 10.03 -11.91
CA TYR A 278 31.19 11.02 -10.84
C TYR A 278 31.99 10.53 -9.63
N SER A 279 32.53 11.48 -8.85
CA SER A 279 33.17 11.17 -7.57
C SER A 279 32.15 10.61 -6.57
N THR A 280 32.57 9.65 -5.75
CA THR A 280 31.77 9.10 -4.63
C THR A 280 31.47 10.15 -3.55
N ASP A 281 32.21 11.25 -3.51
CA ASP A 281 31.96 12.37 -2.60
C ASP A 281 30.87 13.33 -3.13
N ASP A 282 30.65 13.36 -4.44
CA ASP A 282 29.66 14.22 -5.10
C ASP A 282 28.33 13.51 -5.41
N LEU A 283 28.34 12.17 -5.51
CA LEU A 283 27.19 11.35 -5.91
C LEU A 283 26.71 10.41 -4.78
N ALA A 284 25.43 10.51 -4.44
CA ALA A 284 24.74 9.55 -3.57
C ALA A 284 23.85 8.57 -4.36
N ILE A 285 23.80 7.33 -3.92
CA ILE A 285 22.83 6.35 -4.41
C ILE A 285 21.67 6.28 -3.43
N LEU A 286 20.48 6.62 -3.90
CA LEU A 286 19.26 6.70 -3.10
C LEU A 286 18.39 5.47 -3.37
N VAL A 287 17.74 4.97 -2.33
CA VAL A 287 16.76 3.87 -2.42
C VAL A 287 15.47 4.35 -1.78
N HIS A 288 14.36 4.12 -2.49
CA HIS A 288 13.01 4.47 -2.05
C HIS A 288 12.67 3.98 -0.64
N GLY A 289 11.84 4.75 0.06
CA GLY A 289 11.28 4.46 1.37
C GLY A 289 10.13 3.45 1.32
N GLY A 290 9.36 3.36 2.40
CA GLY A 290 8.19 2.47 2.47
C GLY A 290 8.20 1.50 3.64
N GLY A 291 7.72 0.28 3.43
CA GLY A 291 7.64 -0.72 4.48
C GLY A 291 7.96 -2.10 3.97
N ASN A 292 9.12 -2.26 3.35
CA ASN A 292 9.47 -3.48 2.63
C ASN A 292 10.79 -4.15 3.07
N ILE A 293 11.35 -3.79 4.22
CA ILE A 293 12.51 -4.49 4.81
C ILE A 293 12.05 -5.80 5.46
N VAL A 294 12.68 -6.92 5.10
CA VAL A 294 12.37 -8.32 5.50
C VAL A 294 11.03 -8.84 4.98
N GLY A 295 9.98 -8.03 5.02
CA GLY A 295 8.61 -8.47 4.77
C GLY A 295 8.29 -8.87 3.33
N TYR A 296 9.14 -8.45 2.39
CA TYR A 296 8.92 -8.61 0.95
C TYR A 296 10.24 -9.01 0.30
N LYS A 297 10.45 -10.33 0.18
CA LYS A 297 11.68 -10.93 -0.32
C LYS A 297 12.20 -10.30 -1.61
N THR A 298 11.34 -10.04 -2.59
CA THR A 298 11.73 -9.43 -3.87
C THR A 298 12.27 -8.01 -3.72
N SER A 299 11.72 -7.21 -2.80
CA SER A 299 12.24 -5.87 -2.50
C SER A 299 13.59 -5.93 -1.81
N ASP A 300 13.79 -6.88 -0.88
CA ASP A 300 15.09 -7.11 -0.24
C ASP A 300 16.16 -7.55 -1.26
N GLU A 301 15.83 -8.52 -2.13
CA GLU A 301 16.73 -9.00 -3.20
C GLU A 301 17.10 -7.89 -4.20
N HIS A 302 16.14 -7.02 -4.53
CA HIS A 302 16.39 -5.85 -5.35
C HIS A 302 17.37 -4.90 -4.66
N ARG A 303 17.18 -4.66 -3.36
CA ARG A 303 18.08 -3.82 -2.56
C ARG A 303 19.49 -4.42 -2.44
N PHE A 304 19.60 -5.73 -2.25
CA PHE A 304 20.90 -6.41 -2.26
C PHE A 304 21.60 -6.23 -3.59
N THR A 305 20.86 -6.28 -4.70
CA THR A 305 21.42 -6.01 -6.04
C THR A 305 21.99 -4.59 -6.12
N ILE A 306 21.30 -3.58 -5.58
CA ILE A 306 21.81 -2.20 -5.51
C ILE A 306 23.14 -2.17 -4.72
N PHE A 307 23.23 -2.87 -3.59
CA PHE A 307 24.45 -2.90 -2.78
C PHE A 307 25.65 -3.50 -3.53
N GLU A 308 25.42 -4.52 -4.36
CA GLU A 308 26.48 -5.15 -5.14
C GLU A 308 26.94 -4.25 -6.30
N TYR A 309 26.02 -3.69 -7.09
CA TYR A 309 26.37 -2.86 -8.26
C TYR A 309 27.02 -1.52 -7.86
N PHE A 310 26.64 -0.96 -6.72
CA PHE A 310 27.12 0.35 -6.25
C PHE A 310 28.10 0.24 -5.08
N LYS A 311 28.84 -0.88 -5.00
CA LYS A 311 29.89 -1.06 -4.00
C LYS A 311 30.92 0.08 -4.09
N GLY A 312 31.18 0.73 -2.95
CA GLY A 312 32.09 1.88 -2.83
C GLY A 312 31.39 3.24 -2.87
N PHE A 313 30.16 3.32 -3.37
CA PHE A 313 29.34 4.54 -3.26
C PHE A 313 28.64 4.60 -1.90
N LYS A 314 28.32 5.82 -1.46
CA LYS A 314 27.43 6.02 -0.31
C LYS A 314 25.99 5.77 -0.73
N ILE A 315 25.33 4.86 -0.04
CA ILE A 315 23.96 4.43 -0.29
C ILE A 315 23.08 4.92 0.85
N PHE A 316 21.99 5.60 0.50
CA PHE A 316 21.03 6.13 1.44
C PHE A 316 19.65 5.54 1.17
N VAL A 317 19.07 4.87 2.16
CA VAL A 317 17.72 4.30 2.06
C VAL A 317 16.77 5.22 2.81
N PHE A 318 15.81 5.80 2.08
CA PHE A 318 14.76 6.65 2.65
C PHE A 318 13.94 5.91 3.74
N PRO A 319 13.17 6.64 4.57
CA PRO A 319 12.39 6.09 5.68
C PRO A 319 11.68 4.77 5.36
N GLN A 320 12.06 3.70 6.04
CA GLN A 320 11.53 2.33 5.89
C GLN A 320 10.98 1.77 7.20
N SER A 321 9.95 0.93 7.12
CA SER A 321 9.59 0.02 8.22
C SER A 321 10.21 -1.37 8.04
N VAL A 322 10.53 -2.00 9.16
CA VAL A 322 10.97 -3.39 9.24
C VAL A 322 9.77 -4.28 9.54
N PHE A 323 9.51 -5.28 8.68
CA PHE A 323 8.35 -6.17 8.81
C PHE A 323 8.80 -7.63 8.93
N ILE A 324 8.81 -8.16 10.16
CA ILE A 324 9.31 -9.50 10.48
C ILE A 324 8.12 -10.44 10.67
N ARG A 325 7.89 -11.33 9.69
CA ARG A 325 6.87 -12.39 9.83
C ARG A 325 7.34 -13.56 10.69
N SER A 326 8.61 -13.91 10.58
CA SER A 326 9.22 -15.03 11.29
C SER A 326 10.73 -14.84 11.41
N LEU A 327 11.21 -14.85 12.65
CA LEU A 327 12.65 -14.81 12.98
C LEU A 327 13.38 -16.09 12.59
N LYS A 328 12.65 -17.20 12.34
CA LYS A 328 13.22 -18.50 11.95
C LYS A 328 13.29 -18.70 10.43
N SER A 329 12.87 -17.70 9.63
CA SER A 329 12.85 -17.85 8.18
C SER A 329 14.27 -17.73 7.58
N PRO A 330 14.64 -18.55 6.59
CA PRO A 330 15.95 -18.44 5.92
C PRO A 330 16.18 -17.07 5.28
N HIS A 331 15.10 -16.42 4.81
CA HIS A 331 15.16 -15.06 4.27
C HIS A 331 15.58 -14.03 5.31
N PHE A 332 15.09 -14.17 6.55
CA PHE A 332 15.49 -13.29 7.65
C PHE A 332 17.00 -13.43 7.96
N ASP A 333 17.55 -14.63 7.91
CA ASP A 333 19.00 -14.84 8.08
C ASP A 333 19.84 -14.17 7.00
N ILE A 334 19.36 -14.17 5.75
CA ILE A 334 20.00 -13.43 4.65
C ILE A 334 19.93 -11.92 4.91
N CYS A 335 18.76 -11.42 5.33
CA CYS A 335 18.57 -10.00 5.65
C CYS A 335 19.51 -9.57 6.78
N LYS A 336 19.67 -10.38 7.84
CA LYS A 336 20.63 -10.09 8.93
C LYS A 336 22.04 -9.86 8.39
N LYS A 337 22.53 -10.78 7.55
CA LYS A 337 23.88 -10.69 6.98
C LYS A 337 24.06 -9.48 6.06
N LYS A 338 23.05 -9.18 5.23
CA LYS A 338 23.14 -8.10 4.24
C LYS A 338 22.85 -6.72 4.83
N TYR A 339 22.08 -6.62 5.91
CA TYR A 339 21.75 -5.35 6.54
C TYR A 339 22.66 -5.00 7.71
N CYS A 340 23.33 -5.95 8.37
CA CYS A 340 24.19 -5.62 9.52
C CYS A 340 25.41 -4.76 9.17
N CYS A 341 26.04 -5.04 8.02
CA CYS A 341 27.48 -4.83 7.93
C CYS A 341 27.90 -4.13 6.63
N ASN A 342 27.48 -2.87 6.46
CA ASN A 342 27.95 -2.03 5.36
C ASN A 342 28.04 -0.54 5.78
N GLU A 343 29.26 -0.07 6.06
CA GLU A 343 29.55 1.32 6.47
C GLU A 343 29.18 2.40 5.44
N ASN A 344 29.00 1.99 4.19
CA ASN A 344 28.58 2.90 3.13
C ASN A 344 27.06 3.04 3.05
N VAL A 345 26.30 2.21 3.76
CA VAL A 345 24.84 2.24 3.77
C VAL A 345 24.33 2.95 5.01
N THR A 346 23.45 3.92 4.79
CA THR A 346 22.64 4.56 5.84
C THR A 346 21.18 4.24 5.58
N PHE A 347 20.54 3.58 6.54
CA PHE A 347 19.11 3.35 6.55
C PHE A 347 18.41 4.38 7.43
N VAL A 348 17.33 4.97 6.92
CA VAL A 348 16.39 5.71 7.75
C VAL A 348 15.25 4.76 8.13
N MET A 349 15.05 4.56 9.42
CA MET A 349 13.88 3.87 9.95
C MET A 349 12.77 4.89 10.13
N ARG A 350 11.54 4.53 9.79
CA ARG A 350 10.42 5.48 9.83
C ARG A 350 9.59 5.47 11.10
N ASP A 351 9.91 4.60 12.06
CA ASP A 351 9.20 4.46 13.33
C ASP A 351 10.11 3.81 14.37
N HIS A 352 9.84 4.06 15.65
CA HIS A 352 10.68 3.56 16.75
C HIS A 352 10.74 2.05 16.84
N GLN A 353 9.66 1.34 16.48
CA GLN A 353 9.65 -0.12 16.48
C GLN A 353 10.64 -0.67 15.45
N SER A 354 10.57 -0.15 14.22
CA SER A 354 11.49 -0.50 13.13
C SER A 354 12.93 -0.13 13.46
N TYR A 355 13.15 1.02 14.12
CA TYR A 355 14.47 1.41 14.61
C TYR A 355 15.04 0.44 15.63
N ARG A 356 14.25 0.02 16.62
CA ARG A 356 14.67 -1.00 17.59
C ARG A 356 14.94 -2.34 16.93
N TYR A 357 14.12 -2.77 15.98
CA TYR A 357 14.36 -4.01 15.24
C TYR A 357 15.67 -3.95 14.44
N ALA A 358 15.96 -2.82 13.81
CA ALA A 358 17.21 -2.64 13.10
C ALA A 358 18.42 -2.72 14.05
N GLN A 359 18.35 -2.03 15.19
CA GLN A 359 19.40 -2.08 16.20
C GLN A 359 19.60 -3.49 16.79
N GLN A 360 18.50 -4.22 17.01
CA GLN A 360 18.53 -5.54 17.64
C GLN A 360 19.02 -6.64 16.69
N TYR A 361 18.50 -6.67 15.46
CA TYR A 361 18.71 -7.79 14.54
C TYR A 361 19.75 -7.54 13.46
N PHE A 362 20.01 -6.28 13.15
CA PHE A 362 20.96 -5.85 12.11
C PHE A 362 22.10 -5.03 12.72
N SER A 363 22.49 -5.33 13.96
CA SER A 363 23.64 -4.69 14.60
C SER A 363 24.94 -5.01 13.85
N GLY A 364 25.71 -3.96 13.58
CA GLY A 364 26.98 -4.05 12.86
C GLY A 364 27.44 -2.67 12.40
N THR A 365 28.06 -2.60 11.23
CA THR A 365 28.65 -1.36 10.71
C THR A 365 27.70 -0.52 9.86
N THR A 366 26.52 -1.04 9.50
CA THR A 366 25.48 -0.27 8.81
C THR A 366 24.90 0.78 9.74
N LYS A 367 24.70 2.01 9.21
CA LYS A 367 24.16 3.11 9.98
C LYS A 367 22.64 3.12 9.93
N TYR A 368 22.00 3.29 11.09
CA TYR A 368 20.56 3.44 11.21
C TYR A 368 20.24 4.78 11.88
N ILE A 369 19.38 5.56 11.25
CA ILE A 369 18.84 6.83 11.78
C ILE A 369 17.31 6.79 11.75
N LEU A 370 16.65 7.78 12.36
CA LEU A 370 15.20 7.80 12.56
C LEU A 370 14.61 9.13 12.07
N ALA A 371 13.71 9.07 11.10
CA ALA A 371 12.97 10.24 10.63
C ALA A 371 11.56 9.83 10.17
N PRO A 372 10.60 10.77 10.07
CA PRO A 372 9.25 10.49 9.60
C PRO A 372 9.18 9.96 8.16
N ASP A 373 8.00 9.51 7.75
CA ASP A 373 7.75 9.07 6.38
C ASP A 373 7.80 10.25 5.38
N MET A 374 8.42 10.03 4.21
CA MET A 374 8.64 11.07 3.21
C MET A 374 7.35 11.68 2.66
N ALA A 375 6.21 10.99 2.74
CA ALA A 375 4.92 11.54 2.28
C ALA A 375 4.57 12.88 2.95
N PHE A 376 5.09 13.18 4.16
CA PHE A 376 4.92 14.48 4.81
C PHE A 376 5.57 15.66 4.06
N GLN A 377 6.48 15.41 3.13
CA GLN A 377 7.04 16.46 2.27
C GLN A 377 6.02 17.01 1.27
N ILE A 378 4.89 16.33 1.03
CA ILE A 378 3.78 16.89 0.23
C ILE A 378 3.22 18.16 0.90
N GLY A 379 3.17 18.20 2.23
CA GLY A 379 2.61 19.33 2.97
C GLY A 379 1.09 19.25 3.15
N PRO A 380 0.49 20.31 3.74
CA PRO A 380 -0.94 20.33 4.04
C PRO A 380 -1.79 20.42 2.76
N MET A 381 -2.88 19.66 2.73
CA MET A 381 -3.72 19.48 1.57
C MET A 381 -5.17 19.86 1.88
N PRO A 382 -5.77 20.88 1.25
CA PRO A 382 -7.19 21.12 1.41
C PRO A 382 -8.00 20.01 0.74
N ARG A 383 -9.27 19.89 1.14
CA ARG A 383 -10.25 19.12 0.36
C ARG A 383 -10.59 19.90 -0.91
N PHE A 384 -10.57 19.21 -2.04
CA PHE A 384 -10.94 19.76 -3.35
C PHE A 384 -12.41 19.53 -3.68
N LEU A 385 -13.03 18.54 -3.03
CA LEU A 385 -14.41 18.12 -3.28
C LEU A 385 -15.15 17.98 -1.95
N SER A 386 -16.46 18.29 -1.96
CA SER A 386 -17.34 17.93 -0.86
C SER A 386 -17.39 16.41 -0.69
N PRO A 387 -17.38 15.88 0.56
CA PRO A 387 -17.48 14.46 0.80
C PRO A 387 -18.77 13.85 0.24
N VAL A 388 -18.73 12.55 -0.03
CA VAL A 388 -19.90 11.78 -0.47
C VAL A 388 -20.51 10.99 0.69
N PHE A 389 -19.67 10.56 1.62
CA PHE A 389 -19.99 9.70 2.77
C PHE A 389 -19.71 10.43 4.08
N ASP A 390 -20.44 10.07 5.13
CA ASP A 390 -20.09 10.46 6.49
C ASP A 390 -18.83 9.71 6.93
N ILE A 391 -18.78 8.40 6.66
CA ILE A 391 -17.65 7.54 7.01
C ILE A 391 -17.10 6.85 5.77
N MET A 392 -15.82 7.06 5.49
CA MET A 392 -15.07 6.28 4.50
C MET A 392 -14.18 5.27 5.22
N TRP A 393 -14.52 3.98 5.13
CA TRP A 393 -13.73 2.90 5.72
C TRP A 393 -12.83 2.27 4.66
N ILE A 394 -11.55 2.58 4.74
CA ILE A 394 -10.52 2.02 3.86
C ILE A 394 -10.00 0.73 4.50
N ARG A 395 -10.49 -0.41 4.01
CA ARG A 395 -10.17 -1.75 4.52
C ARG A 395 -9.22 -2.48 3.60
N ARG A 396 -8.16 -3.09 4.14
CA ARG A 396 -7.27 -3.97 3.37
C ARG A 396 -7.90 -5.32 3.07
N THR A 397 -7.66 -5.83 1.87
CA THR A 397 -7.97 -7.23 1.48
C THR A 397 -6.75 -8.14 1.41
N ASP A 398 -5.54 -7.62 1.60
CA ASP A 398 -4.28 -8.34 1.46
C ASP A 398 -3.76 -8.92 2.79
N ALA A 399 -2.59 -9.57 2.76
CA ALA A 399 -2.00 -10.25 3.92
C ALA A 399 -1.61 -9.32 5.09
N GLU A 400 -1.57 -8.00 4.88
CA GLU A 400 -1.37 -7.02 5.96
C GLU A 400 -2.68 -6.71 6.73
N THR A 401 -3.81 -7.29 6.32
CA THR A 401 -5.09 -7.10 7.02
C THR A 401 -5.00 -7.54 8.49
N PRO A 402 -5.59 -6.79 9.42
CA PRO A 402 -5.78 -7.23 10.80
C PRO A 402 -6.65 -8.49 10.90
N GLY A 403 -7.46 -8.79 9.88
CA GLY A 403 -8.24 -10.03 9.80
C GLY A 403 -9.61 -9.95 10.47
N TYR A 404 -10.13 -8.76 10.79
CA TYR A 404 -11.53 -8.61 11.17
C TYR A 404 -12.42 -8.95 9.97
N LYS A 405 -13.37 -9.86 10.17
CA LYS A 405 -14.27 -10.36 9.12
C LYS A 405 -15.52 -9.50 9.00
N ALA A 406 -16.18 -9.26 10.13
CA ALA A 406 -17.41 -8.49 10.20
C ALA A 406 -17.14 -6.99 10.21
N ILE A 407 -17.96 -6.25 9.47
CA ILE A 407 -18.06 -4.79 9.51
C ILE A 407 -19.35 -4.45 10.25
N PRO A 408 -19.31 -3.64 11.32
CA PRO A 408 -20.53 -3.21 12.00
C PRO A 408 -21.41 -2.40 11.06
N SER A 409 -22.72 -2.54 11.19
CA SER A 409 -23.66 -1.73 10.41
C SER A 409 -23.69 -0.30 10.95
N ALA A 410 -23.64 0.68 10.06
CA ALA A 410 -23.80 2.08 10.44
C ALA A 410 -25.23 2.33 10.96
N PRO A 411 -25.42 3.23 11.96
CA PRO A 411 -26.75 3.59 12.43
C PRO A 411 -27.55 4.34 11.36
N PRO A 412 -28.89 4.39 11.46
CA PRO A 412 -29.75 5.10 10.51
C PRO A 412 -29.30 6.56 10.30
N GLY A 413 -29.31 7.02 9.05
CA GLY A 413 -28.90 8.37 8.66
C GLY A 413 -27.40 8.56 8.41
N ILE A 414 -26.54 7.63 8.86
CA ILE A 414 -25.10 7.65 8.60
C ILE A 414 -24.80 6.91 7.30
N ARG A 415 -24.19 7.63 6.35
CA ARG A 415 -23.73 7.05 5.09
C ARG A 415 -22.28 6.60 5.23
N MET A 416 -22.09 5.29 5.42
CA MET A 416 -20.76 4.68 5.47
C MET A 416 -20.43 4.02 4.13
N HIS A 417 -19.18 4.01 3.68
CA HIS A 417 -18.74 3.20 2.54
C HIS A 417 -17.46 2.46 2.88
N VAL A 418 -17.44 1.14 2.62
CA VAL A 418 -16.31 0.27 2.95
C VAL A 418 -15.73 -0.32 1.67
N SER A 419 -14.46 -0.04 1.41
CA SER A 419 -13.79 -0.47 0.19
C SER A 419 -12.26 -0.41 0.31
N ASP A 420 -11.56 -1.11 -0.59
CA ASP A 420 -10.11 -1.02 -0.74
C ASP A 420 -9.74 -0.09 -1.91
N TRP A 421 -8.86 0.87 -1.65
CA TRP A 421 -8.39 1.84 -2.65
C TRP A 421 -7.60 1.21 -3.81
N TRP A 422 -7.25 -0.07 -3.72
CA TRP A 422 -6.65 -0.84 -4.82
C TRP A 422 -7.63 -1.05 -5.97
N LYS A 423 -8.94 -1.03 -5.67
CA LYS A 423 -10.01 -1.11 -6.68
C LYS A 423 -10.22 0.23 -7.38
N TRP A 424 -9.86 1.34 -6.73
CA TRP A 424 -9.91 2.68 -7.31
C TRP A 424 -8.75 2.89 -8.29
N LYS A 425 -9.00 2.62 -9.57
CA LYS A 425 -7.95 2.64 -10.60
C LYS A 425 -7.56 4.05 -11.01
N THR A 426 -6.27 4.26 -11.16
CA THR A 426 -5.69 5.51 -11.63
C THR A 426 -5.38 5.39 -13.14
N PRO A 427 -5.63 6.44 -13.94
CA PRO A 427 -5.22 6.48 -15.34
C PRO A 427 -3.73 6.18 -15.55
N GLY A 428 -3.40 5.74 -16.76
CA GLY A 428 -2.01 5.58 -17.20
C GLY A 428 -1.27 6.91 -17.24
N ALA A 429 0.06 6.87 -17.20
CA ALA A 429 0.91 8.06 -17.31
C ALA A 429 2.08 7.81 -18.27
N PRO A 430 2.56 8.84 -19.00
CA PRO A 430 3.71 8.77 -19.90
C PRO A 430 4.98 8.18 -19.27
N ASN A 431 5.28 8.54 -18.02
CA ASN A 431 6.46 8.07 -17.31
C ASN A 431 6.17 7.70 -15.85
N SER A 432 7.16 7.10 -15.19
CA SER A 432 7.02 6.57 -13.84
C SER A 432 6.86 7.64 -12.75
N ILE A 433 7.54 8.79 -12.85
CA ILE A 433 7.40 9.86 -11.85
C ILE A 433 6.00 10.49 -11.96
N GLU A 434 5.55 10.71 -13.19
CA GLU A 434 4.19 11.20 -13.46
C GLU A 434 3.14 10.19 -13.00
N ARG A 435 3.38 8.89 -13.22
CA ARG A 435 2.53 7.84 -12.67
C ARG A 435 2.42 7.93 -11.15
N ALA A 436 3.54 8.14 -10.45
CA ALA A 436 3.53 8.25 -8.99
C ALA A 436 2.68 9.44 -8.52
N ASN A 437 2.83 10.60 -9.18
CA ASN A 437 2.01 11.79 -8.93
C ASN A 437 0.52 11.51 -9.15
N TYR A 438 0.16 10.86 -10.25
CA TYR A 438 -1.25 10.54 -10.53
C TYR A 438 -1.82 9.60 -9.48
N VAL A 439 -1.09 8.53 -9.10
CA VAL A 439 -1.55 7.60 -8.06
C VAL A 439 -1.73 8.33 -6.74
N CYS A 440 -0.74 9.13 -6.33
CA CYS A 440 -0.80 9.84 -5.06
C CYS A 440 -1.97 10.81 -5.00
N THR A 441 -2.13 11.64 -6.04
CA THR A 441 -3.25 12.57 -6.18
C THR A 441 -4.60 11.84 -6.12
N ASN A 442 -4.69 10.69 -6.79
CA ASN A 442 -5.88 9.85 -6.76
C ASN A 442 -6.17 9.24 -5.38
N GLY A 443 -5.15 9.06 -4.54
CA GLY A 443 -5.29 8.69 -3.12
C GLY A 443 -6.00 9.76 -2.31
N PHE A 444 -5.64 11.04 -2.50
CA PHE A 444 -6.34 12.17 -1.88
C PHE A 444 -7.80 12.26 -2.36
N PHE A 445 -8.04 12.07 -3.66
CA PHE A 445 -9.41 11.99 -4.21
C PHE A 445 -10.25 10.89 -3.58
N TYR A 446 -9.64 9.74 -3.30
CA TYR A 446 -10.33 8.63 -2.66
C TYR A 446 -10.70 8.93 -1.20
N LEU A 447 -9.74 9.44 -0.41
CA LEU A 447 -9.91 9.74 1.03
C LEU A 447 -10.95 10.84 1.28
N GLN A 448 -10.92 11.92 0.49
CA GLN A 448 -11.78 13.08 0.74
C GLN A 448 -13.28 12.80 0.53
N ARG A 449 -13.64 11.65 -0.04
CA ARG A 449 -15.03 11.19 -0.15
C ARG A 449 -15.68 10.95 1.23
N GLY A 450 -14.91 10.79 2.31
CA GLY A 450 -15.44 10.68 3.68
C GLY A 450 -15.31 11.97 4.48
N ARG A 451 -16.33 12.33 5.27
CA ARG A 451 -16.21 13.37 6.30
C ARG A 451 -15.23 12.92 7.39
N VAL A 452 -15.34 11.66 7.81
CA VAL A 452 -14.40 10.93 8.68
C VAL A 452 -13.88 9.69 7.97
N VAL A 453 -12.66 9.26 8.29
CA VAL A 453 -12.04 8.06 7.72
C VAL A 453 -11.81 6.99 8.80
N ILE A 454 -12.07 5.72 8.50
CA ILE A 454 -11.56 4.58 9.27
C ILE A 454 -10.56 3.86 8.39
N THR A 455 -9.37 3.50 8.90
CA THR A 455 -8.38 2.82 8.07
C THR A 455 -7.44 1.90 8.83
N ASP A 456 -7.11 0.78 8.20
CA ASP A 456 -6.03 -0.16 8.57
C ASP A 456 -4.80 -0.01 7.66
N ARG A 457 -4.71 1.12 6.93
CA ARG A 457 -3.56 1.47 6.09
C ARG A 457 -2.80 2.63 6.72
N LEU A 458 -1.49 2.46 6.92
CA LEU A 458 -0.62 3.54 7.43
C LEU A 458 -0.66 4.80 6.55
N HIS A 459 -0.74 4.66 5.23
CA HIS A 459 -0.89 5.84 4.38
C HIS A 459 -2.32 6.39 4.36
N GLY A 460 -3.32 5.60 4.76
CA GLY A 460 -4.64 6.16 5.07
C GLY A 460 -4.54 7.17 6.22
N HIS A 461 -3.77 6.83 7.27
CA HIS A 461 -3.45 7.75 8.37
C HIS A 461 -2.71 9.00 7.88
N ILE A 462 -1.55 8.82 7.24
CA ILE A 462 -0.68 9.95 6.85
C ILE A 462 -1.42 10.91 5.93
N LEU A 463 -2.09 10.40 4.88
CA LEU A 463 -2.80 11.25 3.92
C LEU A 463 -4.03 11.92 4.55
N ALA A 464 -4.73 11.25 5.48
CA ALA A 464 -5.80 11.89 6.25
C ALA A 464 -5.26 13.02 7.14
N THR A 465 -4.09 12.84 7.77
CA THR A 465 -3.39 13.89 8.51
C THR A 465 -3.03 15.07 7.60
N LEU A 466 -2.44 14.81 6.42
CA LEU A 466 -2.15 15.88 5.44
C LEU A 466 -3.40 16.67 5.06
N MET A 467 -4.55 15.99 4.97
CA MET A 467 -5.82 16.60 4.58
C MET A 467 -6.66 17.18 5.73
N ASN A 468 -6.16 17.13 6.97
CA ASN A 468 -6.94 17.43 8.16
C ASN A 468 -8.29 16.70 8.21
N ILE A 469 -8.32 15.43 7.82
CA ILE A 469 -9.53 14.59 7.89
C ILE A 469 -9.51 13.89 9.24
N PRO A 470 -10.52 14.06 10.12
CA PRO A 470 -10.59 13.29 11.35
C PRO A 470 -10.70 11.80 11.01
N HIS A 471 -9.99 10.95 11.74
CA HIS A 471 -9.91 9.54 11.37
C HIS A 471 -9.61 8.59 12.53
N VAL A 472 -9.96 7.32 12.33
CA VAL A 472 -9.71 6.23 13.27
C VAL A 472 -8.80 5.19 12.62
N LEU A 473 -7.76 4.80 13.34
CA LEU A 473 -6.82 3.76 12.93
C LEU A 473 -7.27 2.42 13.51
N ILE A 474 -7.31 1.39 12.67
CA ILE A 474 -7.40 0.02 13.11
C ILE A 474 -6.02 -0.61 12.97
N ASP A 475 -5.40 -0.94 14.09
CA ASP A 475 -4.05 -1.45 14.07
C ASP A 475 -3.97 -2.82 13.37
N ASN A 476 -2.82 -3.09 12.75
CA ASN A 476 -2.60 -4.37 12.09
C ASN A 476 -1.93 -5.40 13.01
N LYS A 477 -1.82 -6.65 12.57
CA LYS A 477 -1.20 -7.75 13.36
C LYS A 477 0.26 -7.52 13.78
N GLN A 478 0.90 -6.46 13.30
CA GLN A 478 2.30 -6.15 13.52
C GLN A 478 2.48 -4.79 14.18
N HIS A 479 1.38 -4.19 14.65
CA HIS A 479 1.35 -2.91 15.34
C HIS A 479 1.99 -1.77 14.55
N LYS A 480 1.92 -1.84 13.21
CA LYS A 480 2.57 -0.87 12.32
C LYS A 480 1.91 0.52 12.42
N LEU A 481 0.60 0.57 12.59
CA LEU A 481 -0.11 1.86 12.65
C LEU A 481 0.13 2.51 14.01
N SER A 482 0.04 1.75 15.10
CA SER A 482 0.36 2.27 16.44
C SER A 482 1.83 2.66 16.55
N ALA A 483 2.77 1.86 16.05
CA ALA A 483 4.19 2.19 16.06
C ALA A 483 4.49 3.53 15.39
N TYR A 484 3.91 3.79 14.21
CA TYR A 484 4.08 5.06 13.52
C TYR A 484 3.37 6.21 14.25
N HIS A 485 2.10 6.00 14.64
CA HIS A 485 1.30 7.01 15.33
C HIS A 485 2.00 7.48 16.61
N LEU A 486 2.47 6.54 17.44
CA LEU A 486 3.20 6.84 18.68
C LEU A 486 4.53 7.54 18.42
N SER A 487 5.17 7.28 17.27
CA SER A 487 6.44 7.91 16.91
C SER A 487 6.27 9.37 16.51
N TRP A 488 5.22 9.73 15.77
CA TRP A 488 5.18 11.04 15.10
C TRP A 488 3.90 11.86 15.29
N THR A 489 2.78 11.23 15.62
CA THR A 489 1.46 11.88 15.63
C THR A 489 0.72 11.63 16.94
N ALA A 490 1.44 11.33 18.03
CA ALA A 490 0.84 10.84 19.26
C ALA A 490 -0.05 11.87 19.96
N GLY A 491 0.22 13.16 19.76
CA GLY A 491 -0.57 14.25 20.33
C GLY A 491 -1.76 14.71 19.48
N LEU A 492 -1.91 14.18 18.26
CA LEU A 492 -2.89 14.63 17.27
C LEU A 492 -4.34 14.43 17.76
N GLU A 493 -5.11 15.50 17.89
CA GLU A 493 -6.41 15.50 18.59
C GLU A 493 -7.58 14.93 17.78
N ASN A 494 -7.40 14.76 16.47
CA ASN A 494 -8.42 14.27 15.54
C ASN A 494 -8.18 12.84 15.04
N THR A 495 -7.28 12.12 15.73
CA THR A 495 -6.98 10.73 15.43
C THR A 495 -7.23 9.86 16.66
N TYR A 496 -7.92 8.76 16.46
CA TYR A 496 -8.03 7.69 17.46
C TYR A 496 -7.45 6.39 16.90
N ILE A 497 -7.10 5.46 17.78
CA ILE A 497 -6.61 4.12 17.41
C ILE A 497 -7.32 3.06 18.23
N THR A 498 -7.61 1.93 17.59
CA THR A 498 -8.21 0.74 18.22
C THR A 498 -7.81 -0.51 17.44
N ASP A 499 -8.08 -1.68 17.97
CA ASP A 499 -7.96 -2.98 17.33
C ASP A 499 -9.34 -3.61 17.00
N ASN A 500 -10.44 -2.97 17.45
CA ASN A 500 -11.79 -3.50 17.35
C ASN A 500 -12.62 -2.73 16.32
N PRO A 501 -13.25 -3.39 15.33
CA PRO A 501 -14.05 -2.73 14.30
C PRO A 501 -15.31 -2.04 14.84
N ASN A 502 -15.96 -2.56 15.90
CA ASN A 502 -17.12 -1.90 16.51
C ASN A 502 -16.71 -0.60 17.21
N THR A 503 -15.65 -0.68 18.03
CA THR A 503 -15.08 0.50 18.67
C THR A 503 -14.61 1.52 17.64
N ALA A 504 -14.09 1.08 16.48
CA ALA A 504 -13.68 1.97 15.41
C ALA A 504 -14.87 2.76 14.83
N LEU A 505 -16.02 2.11 14.64
CA LEU A 505 -17.25 2.78 14.22
C LEU A 505 -17.72 3.77 15.30
N ASP A 506 -17.74 3.38 16.57
CA ASP A 506 -18.16 4.26 17.67
C ASP A 506 -17.28 5.52 17.77
N LEU A 507 -15.96 5.35 17.63
CA LEU A 507 -15.01 6.47 17.60
C LEU A 507 -15.21 7.36 16.37
N ALA A 508 -15.51 6.78 15.20
CA ALA A 508 -15.79 7.56 14.01
C ALA A 508 -17.09 8.37 14.13
N LEU A 509 -18.13 7.80 14.74
CA LEU A 509 -19.37 8.51 15.07
C LEU A 509 -19.11 9.64 16.07
N LYS A 510 -18.27 9.42 17.09
CA LYS A 510 -17.83 10.48 18.02
C LYS A 510 -17.09 11.61 17.30
N LEU A 511 -16.23 11.29 16.32
CA LEU A 511 -15.55 12.30 15.50
C LEU A 511 -16.54 13.09 14.64
N LEU A 512 -17.54 12.43 14.04
CA LEU A 512 -18.59 13.11 13.27
C LEU A 512 -19.36 14.11 14.13
N GLU A 513 -19.74 13.72 15.35
CA GLU A 513 -20.45 14.60 16.28
C GLU A 513 -19.56 15.72 16.80
N LYS A 514 -18.34 15.40 17.25
CA LYS A 514 -17.36 16.36 17.78
C LYS A 514 -17.07 17.48 16.78
N TYR A 515 -17.04 17.16 15.49
CA TYR A 515 -16.64 18.08 14.43
C TYR A 515 -17.80 18.44 13.48
N LYS A 516 -19.05 18.22 13.89
CA LYS A 516 -20.23 18.40 13.02
C LYS A 516 -20.32 19.80 12.41
N ASP A 517 -19.94 20.82 13.16
CA ASP A 517 -20.06 22.24 12.79
C ASP A 517 -18.96 22.72 11.84
N VAL A 518 -17.85 21.97 11.74
CA VAL A 518 -16.68 22.32 10.92
C VAL A 518 -16.48 21.37 9.75
N LEU A 519 -17.04 20.16 9.81
CA LEU A 519 -16.95 19.18 8.74
C LEU A 519 -17.78 19.63 7.52
N PRO A 520 -17.22 19.60 6.30
CA PRO A 520 -17.95 20.01 5.11
C PRO A 520 -19.21 19.15 4.92
N PRO A 521 -20.29 19.74 4.38
CA PRO A 521 -21.50 19.00 4.08
C PRO A 521 -21.24 17.97 2.98
N ARG A 522 -22.04 16.90 2.97
CA ARG A 522 -22.01 15.93 1.88
C ARG A 522 -22.50 16.58 0.58
N LEU A 523 -21.96 16.14 -0.56
CA LEU A 523 -22.49 16.54 -1.86
C LEU A 523 -23.93 16.01 -1.99
N PRO A 524 -24.91 16.88 -2.31
CA PRO A 524 -26.29 16.46 -2.47
C PRO A 524 -26.44 15.55 -3.71
N PHE A 525 -27.54 14.78 -3.73
CA PHE A 525 -27.99 13.97 -4.87
C PHE A 525 -27.12 12.76 -5.25
N LEU A 526 -25.88 12.63 -4.79
CA LEU A 526 -25.03 11.45 -5.05
C LEU A 526 -25.53 10.15 -4.42
N GLN A 527 -26.62 10.20 -3.67
CA GLN A 527 -27.34 9.03 -3.19
C GLN A 527 -28.49 8.61 -4.12
N ILE A 528 -28.86 9.40 -5.13
CA ILE A 528 -29.96 9.06 -6.02
C ILE A 528 -29.43 8.14 -7.11
N ASP A 529 -30.00 6.95 -7.20
CA ASP A 529 -29.72 6.00 -8.27
C ASP A 529 -30.56 6.36 -9.51
N GLU A 530 -29.90 6.57 -10.66
CA GLU A 530 -30.57 7.00 -11.88
C GLU A 530 -31.53 5.93 -12.44
N GLN A 531 -31.24 4.65 -12.22
CA GLN A 531 -32.00 3.55 -12.81
C GLN A 531 -33.27 3.24 -12.02
N THR A 532 -33.19 3.37 -10.69
CA THR A 532 -34.28 3.02 -9.78
C THR A 532 -34.99 4.26 -9.22
N SER A 533 -34.42 5.45 -9.38
CA SER A 533 -34.86 6.70 -8.72
C SER A 533 -34.96 6.59 -7.20
N LYS A 534 -34.30 5.60 -6.60
CA LYS A 534 -34.26 5.36 -5.14
C LYS A 534 -33.01 5.96 -4.53
N ILE A 535 -33.09 6.21 -3.22
CA ILE A 535 -31.92 6.55 -2.41
C ILE A 535 -31.11 5.27 -2.19
N LEU A 536 -29.86 5.28 -2.62
CA LEU A 536 -28.87 4.24 -2.36
C LEU A 536 -28.55 4.18 -0.86
N GLU A 537 -28.73 3.01 -0.27
CA GLU A 537 -28.24 2.71 1.08
C GLU A 537 -26.79 2.23 1.00
N PHE A 538 -25.86 2.96 1.63
CA PHE A 538 -24.43 2.63 1.57
C PHE A 538 -23.96 1.74 2.74
N GLY A 539 -24.86 1.32 3.62
CA GLY A 539 -24.51 0.57 4.84
C GLY A 539 -23.92 -0.83 4.62
N LYS A 540 -23.98 -1.38 3.40
CA LYS A 540 -23.38 -2.68 3.08
C LYS A 540 -21.97 -2.50 2.49
N PRO A 541 -20.97 -3.28 2.94
CA PRO A 541 -19.68 -3.36 2.25
C PRO A 541 -19.89 -3.66 0.76
N GLU A 542 -18.95 -3.26 -0.10
CA GLU A 542 -18.97 -3.72 -1.50
C GLU A 542 -19.14 -5.26 -1.59
N ASP A 543 -19.69 -5.77 -2.69
CA ASP A 543 -19.84 -7.21 -2.87
C ASP A 543 -18.48 -7.93 -2.79
N GLY A 544 -18.45 -9.04 -2.04
CA GLY A 544 -17.24 -9.88 -1.84
C GLY A 544 -16.47 -9.65 -0.53
N TYR A 545 -17.04 -8.91 0.43
CA TYR A 545 -16.41 -8.62 1.74
C TYR A 545 -17.06 -9.33 2.95
N ALA A 546 -18.02 -10.24 2.71
CA ALA A 546 -18.72 -11.06 3.69
C ALA A 546 -17.96 -12.34 4.04
#